data_AF-A0A8T3P724-F1
#
_entry.id   AF-A0A8T3P724-F1
#
_cell.length_a   1.000
_cell.length_b   1.000
_cell.length_c   1.000
_cell.angle_alpha   90.00
_cell.angle_beta   90.00
_cell.angle_gamma   90.00
#
_symmetry.space_group_name_H-M   'P 1'
#
loop_
_entity.id
_entity.type
_entity.pdbx_description
1 polymer ?
#
loop_
_entity_poly.entity_id
_entity_poly.type
_entity_poly.pdbx_seq_one_letter_code
_entity_poly.pdbx_strand_id
1 'polypeptide(L)'
;ISGALDAATPPRYAAAALERLPNGHHVVLPVRGHAGGLFDACALEIRDRFLTHPETVPDTACTADPVPFRTDLAVNRGVPALMQDVLRNDPDRSPGPPTAAVLAVCGVVLASGLAVGLYRLVRRRADASWLLALVAAVLFLGFGTGIALIATGWLGGLPEALMFGVPRSVGWLLWLPVLGAMATGALVVAVLIAWVRRVDTATARLHLTGIAVAASLVSWVLLTYGAIG
;
A
#
# COMPACT_ATOMS: atom_id res chain seq x y z
N ILE A 1 -26.19 -1.51 -12.91
CA ILE A 1 -25.98 -1.50 -11.44
C ILE A 1 -25.37 -0.16 -11.07
N SER A 2 -25.86 0.51 -10.03
CA SER A 2 -25.32 1.80 -9.54
C SER A 2 -25.13 1.77 -8.04
N GLY A 3 -24.13 2.46 -7.52
CA GLY A 3 -24.06 2.79 -6.10
C GLY A 3 -24.97 3.97 -5.76
N ALA A 4 -25.73 3.92 -4.66
CA ALA A 4 -26.56 5.02 -4.22
C ALA A 4 -25.76 6.29 -3.85
N LEU A 5 -24.49 6.10 -3.46
CA LEU A 5 -23.54 7.16 -3.09
C LEU A 5 -22.56 7.50 -4.23
N ASP A 6 -22.83 7.04 -5.45
CA ASP A 6 -22.00 7.34 -6.61
C ASP A 6 -22.16 8.80 -7.06
N ALA A 7 -21.13 9.62 -6.81
CA ALA A 7 -21.10 11.01 -7.27
C ALA A 7 -20.66 11.16 -8.74
N ALA A 8 -19.94 10.20 -9.31
CA ALA A 8 -19.41 10.26 -10.67
C ALA A 8 -20.45 9.84 -11.71
N THR A 9 -21.13 8.72 -11.47
CA THR A 9 -22.24 8.21 -12.31
C THR A 9 -23.50 7.92 -11.48
N PRO A 10 -24.17 8.97 -10.95
CA PRO A 10 -25.28 8.80 -10.03
C PRO A 10 -26.43 7.96 -10.62
N PRO A 11 -27.22 7.26 -9.77
CA PRO A 11 -28.30 6.36 -10.21
C PRO A 11 -29.26 6.94 -11.26
N ARG A 12 -29.51 8.25 -11.23
CA ARG A 12 -30.35 8.95 -12.22
C ARG A 12 -29.87 8.77 -13.67
N TYR A 13 -28.57 8.60 -13.91
CA TYR A 13 -28.04 8.38 -15.26
C TYR A 13 -28.39 6.98 -15.77
N ALA A 14 -28.35 5.97 -14.90
CA ALA A 14 -28.79 4.62 -15.24
C ALA A 14 -30.31 4.56 -15.47
N ALA A 15 -31.10 5.30 -14.68
CA ALA A 15 -32.54 5.43 -14.90
C ALA A 15 -32.85 6.04 -16.28
N ALA A 16 -32.15 7.10 -16.68
CA ALA A 16 -32.30 7.70 -18.01
C ALA A 16 -31.81 6.76 -19.14
N ALA A 17 -30.79 5.94 -18.90
CA ALA A 17 -30.33 4.94 -19.87
C ALA A 17 -31.35 3.81 -20.07
N LEU A 18 -32.05 3.39 -19.01
CA LEU A 18 -33.08 2.35 -19.07
C LEU A 18 -34.22 2.69 -20.03
N GLU A 19 -34.55 3.98 -20.22
CA GLU A 19 -35.58 4.42 -21.18
C GLU A 19 -35.31 3.91 -22.62
N ARG A 20 -34.05 3.60 -22.95
CA ARG A 20 -33.63 3.10 -24.26
C ARG A 20 -33.19 1.64 -24.26
N LEU A 21 -33.32 0.93 -23.13
CA LEU A 21 -32.87 -0.45 -22.95
C LEU A 21 -34.07 -1.31 -22.54
N PRO A 22 -34.82 -1.89 -23.51
CA PRO A 22 -36.09 -2.57 -23.23
C PRO A 22 -35.95 -3.82 -22.35
N ASN A 23 -34.78 -4.44 -22.31
CA ASN A 23 -34.45 -5.58 -21.42
C ASN A 23 -33.52 -5.15 -20.27
N GLY A 24 -33.41 -3.85 -20.01
CA GLY A 24 -32.53 -3.35 -18.98
C GLY A 24 -33.14 -3.46 -17.59
N HIS A 25 -32.32 -3.83 -16.60
CA HIS A 25 -32.67 -3.73 -15.19
C HIS A 25 -31.73 -2.78 -14.45
N HIS A 26 -32.28 -1.93 -13.60
CA HIS A 26 -31.49 -1.03 -12.75
C HIS A 26 -31.56 -1.48 -11.29
N VAL A 27 -30.42 -1.97 -10.81
CA VAL A 27 -30.20 -2.29 -9.40
C VAL A 27 -29.37 -1.18 -8.77
N VAL A 28 -29.85 -0.65 -7.65
CA VAL A 28 -29.15 0.36 -6.84
C VAL A 28 -28.64 -0.31 -5.56
N LEU A 29 -27.35 -0.17 -5.30
CA LEU A 29 -26.69 -0.67 -4.09
C LEU A 29 -26.73 0.45 -3.02
N PRO A 30 -27.47 0.32 -1.90
CA PRO A 30 -27.81 1.43 -0.99
C PRO A 30 -26.62 2.15 -0.33
N VAL A 31 -25.50 1.46 -0.13
CA VAL A 31 -24.35 1.94 0.64
C VAL A 31 -23.04 1.78 -0.14
N ARG A 32 -23.12 1.91 -1.47
CA ARG A 32 -21.96 1.82 -2.37
C ARG A 32 -21.75 3.11 -3.15
N GLY A 33 -20.48 3.42 -3.41
CA GLY A 33 -20.06 4.49 -4.32
C GLY A 33 -19.91 4.01 -5.76
N HIS A 34 -19.08 4.72 -6.53
CA HIS A 34 -18.92 4.51 -7.97
C HIS A 34 -18.55 3.09 -8.37
N ALA A 35 -17.59 2.50 -7.67
CA ALA A 35 -17.05 1.19 -8.02
C ALA A 35 -17.80 0.00 -7.37
N GLY A 36 -18.94 0.26 -6.71
CA GLY A 36 -19.75 -0.80 -6.08
C GLY A 36 -20.15 -1.91 -7.04
N GLY A 37 -20.44 -1.59 -8.31
CA GLY A 37 -20.81 -2.59 -9.32
C GLY A 37 -19.66 -3.47 -9.81
N LEU A 38 -18.41 -3.16 -9.47
CA LEU A 38 -17.22 -3.88 -9.96
C LEU A 38 -16.66 -4.88 -8.97
N PHE A 39 -16.77 -4.60 -7.67
CA PHE A 39 -16.11 -5.40 -6.63
C PHE A 39 -17.06 -6.01 -5.60
N ASP A 40 -18.33 -5.59 -5.58
CA ASP A 40 -19.31 -6.14 -4.67
C ASP A 40 -19.76 -7.54 -5.15
N ALA A 41 -19.64 -8.55 -4.29
CA ALA A 41 -19.97 -9.94 -4.64
C ALA A 41 -21.43 -10.10 -5.09
N CYS A 42 -22.36 -9.40 -4.44
CA CYS A 42 -23.78 -9.41 -4.84
C CYS A 42 -23.96 -8.77 -6.22
N ALA A 43 -23.29 -7.64 -6.48
CA ALA A 43 -23.32 -7.01 -7.80
C ALA A 43 -22.72 -7.90 -8.90
N LEU A 44 -21.63 -8.62 -8.60
CA LEU A 44 -20.99 -9.57 -9.52
C LEU A 44 -21.93 -10.72 -9.86
N GLU A 45 -22.60 -11.30 -8.86
CA GLU A 45 -23.59 -12.36 -9.04
C GLU A 45 -24.79 -11.88 -9.86
N ILE A 46 -25.35 -10.71 -9.54
CA ILE A 46 -26.45 -10.08 -10.30
C ILE A 46 -26.06 -9.89 -11.76
N ARG A 47 -24.83 -9.41 -12.02
CA ARG A 47 -24.32 -9.22 -13.38
C ARG A 47 -24.22 -10.54 -14.13
N ASP A 48 -23.67 -11.58 -13.51
CA ASP A 48 -23.50 -12.89 -14.13
C ASP A 48 -24.86 -13.54 -14.47
N ARG A 49 -25.83 -13.46 -13.55
CA ARG A 49 -27.21 -13.91 -13.80
C ARG A 49 -27.88 -13.12 -14.92
N PHE A 50 -27.72 -11.80 -14.96
CA PHE A 50 -28.28 -10.99 -16.04
C PHE A 50 -27.68 -11.34 -17.41
N LEU A 51 -26.38 -11.62 -17.48
CA LEU A 51 -25.73 -12.02 -18.74
C LEU A 51 -26.20 -13.39 -19.24
N THR A 52 -26.60 -14.29 -18.34
CA THR A 52 -27.08 -15.63 -18.69
C THR A 52 -28.59 -15.68 -18.92
N HIS A 53 -29.37 -14.85 -18.23
CA HIS A 53 -30.84 -14.80 -18.28
C HIS A 53 -31.35 -13.35 -18.28
N PRO A 54 -31.14 -12.59 -19.37
CA PRO A 54 -31.39 -11.14 -19.42
C PRO A 54 -32.88 -10.75 -19.30
N GLU A 55 -33.80 -11.66 -19.59
CA GLU A 55 -35.24 -11.49 -19.45
C GLU A 55 -35.74 -11.65 -18.00
N THR A 56 -34.89 -12.15 -17.11
CA THR A 56 -35.25 -12.42 -15.71
C THR A 56 -34.92 -11.21 -14.84
N VAL A 57 -35.90 -10.77 -14.05
CA VAL A 57 -35.70 -9.71 -13.05
C VAL A 57 -34.62 -10.16 -12.05
N PRO A 58 -33.54 -9.38 -11.85
CA PRO A 58 -32.49 -9.77 -10.93
C PRO A 58 -32.97 -9.89 -9.49
N ASP A 59 -32.52 -10.94 -8.81
CA ASP A 59 -32.65 -11.07 -7.35
C ASP A 59 -31.74 -10.04 -6.67
N THR A 60 -32.32 -9.22 -5.80
CA THR A 60 -31.62 -8.13 -5.10
C THR A 60 -31.54 -8.34 -3.60
N ALA A 61 -31.91 -9.52 -3.09
CA ALA A 61 -31.93 -9.80 -1.66
C ALA A 61 -30.56 -9.56 -0.98
N CYS A 62 -29.46 -9.86 -1.69
CA CYS A 62 -28.09 -9.63 -1.20
C CYS A 62 -27.67 -8.15 -1.14
N THR A 63 -28.44 -7.22 -1.72
CA THR A 63 -28.11 -5.78 -1.71
C THR A 63 -28.40 -5.11 -0.36
N ALA A 64 -29.15 -5.79 0.52
CA ALA A 64 -29.54 -5.29 1.83
C ALA A 64 -28.46 -5.43 2.91
N ASP A 65 -27.30 -6.01 2.58
CA ASP A 65 -26.24 -6.23 3.56
C ASP A 65 -25.74 -4.89 4.15
N PRO A 66 -25.83 -4.69 5.48
CA PRO A 66 -25.36 -3.48 6.10
C PRO A 66 -23.84 -3.40 5.95
N VAL A 67 -23.37 -2.35 5.25
CA VAL A 67 -21.94 -2.06 5.19
C VAL A 67 -21.59 -1.23 6.41
N PRO A 68 -20.65 -1.68 7.28
CA PRO A 68 -20.26 -0.92 8.44
C PRO A 68 -19.57 0.37 8.00
N PHE A 69 -20.13 1.52 8.38
CA PHE A 69 -19.46 2.80 8.21
C PHE A 69 -18.19 2.83 9.08
N ARG A 70 -17.02 2.98 8.46
CA ARG A 70 -15.72 2.97 9.14
C ARG A 70 -15.27 4.40 9.40
N THR A 71 -15.27 4.81 10.67
CA THR A 71 -14.68 6.08 11.13
C THR A 71 -13.31 5.88 11.77
N ASP A 72 -12.87 4.64 11.90
CA ASP A 72 -11.66 4.20 12.58
C ASP A 72 -10.48 4.06 11.60
N LEU A 73 -10.29 5.04 10.71
CA LEU A 73 -9.19 5.07 9.76
C LEU A 73 -8.12 6.06 10.22
N ALA A 74 -6.86 5.62 10.20
CA ALA A 74 -5.70 6.48 10.26
C ALA A 74 -5.39 6.97 8.83
N VAL A 75 -5.63 8.27 8.60
CA VAL A 75 -5.38 8.90 7.31
C VAL A 75 -3.89 9.22 7.18
N ASN A 76 -3.29 8.79 6.09
CA ASN A 76 -1.95 9.18 5.66
C ASN A 76 -2.07 9.67 4.22
N ARG A 77 -1.42 10.78 3.87
CA ARG A 77 -1.55 11.35 2.52
C ARG A 77 -0.91 10.46 1.44
N GLY A 78 0.09 9.66 1.81
CA GLY A 78 0.82 8.85 0.85
C GLY A 78 0.26 7.48 0.52
N VAL A 79 -0.52 6.86 1.41
CA VAL A 79 -1.18 5.59 1.08
C VAL A 79 -2.17 5.76 -0.09
N PRO A 80 -3.07 6.77 -0.10
CA PRO A 80 -3.95 7.03 -1.24
C PRO A 80 -3.21 7.39 -2.51
N ALA A 81 -2.15 8.23 -2.42
CA ALA A 81 -1.36 8.64 -3.58
C ALA A 81 -0.68 7.43 -4.24
N LEU A 82 -0.04 6.58 -3.43
CA LEU A 82 0.58 5.34 -3.90
C LEU A 82 -0.44 4.40 -4.52
N MET A 83 -1.60 4.22 -3.88
CA MET A 83 -2.65 3.34 -4.40
C MET A 83 -3.25 3.87 -5.71
N GLN A 84 -3.49 5.18 -5.82
CA GLN A 84 -3.99 5.79 -7.04
C GLN A 84 -3.03 5.63 -8.20
N ASP A 85 -1.73 5.77 -7.96
CA ASP A 85 -0.71 5.57 -8.98
C ASP A 85 -0.64 4.11 -9.44
N VAL A 86 -0.73 3.16 -8.51
CA VAL A 86 -0.80 1.71 -8.85
C VAL A 86 -2.06 1.40 -9.66
N LEU A 87 -3.22 1.95 -9.27
CA LEU A 87 -4.50 1.70 -9.94
C LEU A 87 -4.59 2.35 -11.31
N ARG A 88 -4.03 3.55 -11.48
CA ARG A 88 -4.08 4.27 -12.76
C ARG A 88 -3.19 3.62 -13.82
N ASN A 89 -2.19 2.84 -13.41
CA ASN A 89 -1.17 2.27 -14.30
C ASN A 89 -0.67 3.28 -15.33
N ASP A 90 -0.57 4.55 -14.90
CA ASP A 90 -0.23 5.68 -15.76
C ASP A 90 1.27 5.59 -16.03
N PRO A 91 1.72 5.33 -17.27
CA PRO A 91 3.15 5.16 -17.56
C PRO A 91 3.96 6.44 -17.27
N ASP A 92 3.32 7.61 -17.23
CA ASP A 92 3.98 8.89 -17.01
C ASP A 92 4.02 9.33 -15.54
N ARG A 93 3.19 8.72 -14.67
CA ARG A 93 3.06 9.12 -13.25
C ARG A 93 3.15 7.99 -12.25
N SER A 94 2.84 6.76 -12.64
CA SER A 94 2.99 5.62 -11.74
C SER A 94 4.46 5.46 -11.34
N PRO A 95 4.75 4.94 -10.14
CA PRO A 95 6.03 4.35 -9.87
C PRO A 95 6.09 3.14 -10.80
N GLY A 96 6.51 3.37 -12.05
CA GLY A 96 6.42 2.36 -13.08
C GLY A 96 7.21 1.11 -12.69
N PRO A 97 7.24 0.09 -13.56
CA PRO A 97 8.15 -1.05 -13.42
C PRO A 97 9.55 -0.72 -12.85
N PRO A 98 10.21 0.41 -13.20
CA PRO A 98 11.47 0.81 -12.57
C PRO A 98 11.39 1.06 -11.05
N THR A 99 10.40 1.77 -10.53
CA THR A 99 10.33 2.10 -9.10
C THR A 99 10.04 0.87 -8.25
N ALA A 100 9.13 0.01 -8.72
CA ALA A 100 8.87 -1.28 -8.07
C ALA A 100 10.14 -2.16 -8.06
N ALA A 101 10.88 -2.21 -9.16
CA ALA A 101 12.15 -2.93 -9.23
C ALA A 101 13.22 -2.34 -8.28
N VAL A 102 13.32 -1.00 -8.21
CA VAL A 102 14.22 -0.31 -7.26
C VAL A 102 13.86 -0.66 -5.83
N LEU A 103 12.57 -0.60 -5.45
CA LEU A 103 12.12 -0.96 -4.11
C LEU A 103 12.38 -2.44 -3.80
N ALA A 104 12.19 -3.34 -4.77
CA ALA A 104 12.50 -4.76 -4.61
C ALA A 104 13.99 -4.99 -4.36
N VAL A 105 14.87 -4.37 -5.15
CA VAL A 105 16.32 -4.43 -4.95
C VAL A 105 16.72 -3.85 -3.60
N CYS A 106 16.17 -2.69 -3.22
CA CYS A 106 16.39 -2.10 -1.91
C CYS A 106 15.93 -3.04 -0.78
N GLY A 107 14.79 -3.71 -0.94
CA GLY A 107 14.28 -4.70 0.01
C GLY A 107 15.23 -5.88 0.19
N VAL A 108 15.81 -6.40 -0.88
CA VAL A 108 16.83 -7.47 -0.82
C VAL A 108 18.09 -6.98 -0.10
N VAL A 109 18.57 -5.77 -0.39
CA VAL A 109 19.74 -5.18 0.29
C VAL A 109 19.47 -4.99 1.78
N LEU A 110 18.30 -4.46 2.15
CA LEU A 110 17.90 -4.29 3.55
C LEU A 110 17.76 -5.64 4.27
N ALA A 111 17.19 -6.66 3.62
CA ALA A 111 17.10 -8.01 4.17
C ALA A 111 18.48 -8.63 4.42
N SER A 112 19.42 -8.41 3.50
CA SER A 112 20.82 -8.82 3.69
C SER A 112 21.46 -8.11 4.89
N GLY A 113 21.21 -6.80 5.04
CA GLY A 113 21.66 -6.01 6.18
C GLY A 113 21.08 -6.48 7.51
N LEU A 114 19.79 -6.86 7.53
CA LEU A 114 19.12 -7.47 8.68
C LEU A 114 19.81 -8.79 9.06
N ALA A 115 20.05 -9.69 8.11
CA ALA A 115 20.69 -10.97 8.37
C ALA A 115 22.12 -10.82 8.91
N VAL A 116 22.95 -9.97 8.28
CA VAL A 116 24.33 -9.72 8.72
C VAL A 116 24.37 -8.97 10.06
N GLY A 117 23.48 -8.00 10.25
CA GLY A 117 23.35 -7.26 11.50
C GLY A 117 23.00 -8.17 12.68
N LEU A 118 22.01 -9.04 12.51
CA LEU A 118 21.64 -10.05 13.51
C LEU A 118 22.79 -11.01 13.79
N TYR A 119 23.48 -11.50 12.75
CA TYR A 119 24.65 -12.36 12.91
C TYR A 119 25.75 -11.68 13.76
N ARG A 120 26.07 -10.42 13.46
CA ARG A 120 27.05 -9.65 14.24
C ARG A 120 26.57 -9.36 15.66
N LEU A 121 25.29 -9.09 15.86
CA LEU A 121 24.69 -8.84 17.17
C LEU A 121 24.81 -10.09 18.07
N VAL A 122 24.42 -11.26 17.56
CA VAL A 122 24.54 -12.55 18.27
C VAL A 122 25.99 -12.88 18.59
N ARG A 123 26.93 -12.57 17.68
CA ARG A 123 28.37 -12.74 17.90
C ARG A 123 28.99 -11.65 18.80
N ARG A 124 28.20 -10.69 19.31
CA ARG A 124 28.66 -9.53 20.09
C ARG A 124 29.75 -8.70 19.38
N ARG A 125 29.64 -8.61 18.05
CA ARG A 125 30.53 -7.84 17.16
C ARG A 125 29.82 -6.69 16.45
N ALA A 126 28.58 -6.38 16.83
CA ALA A 126 27.86 -5.25 16.29
C ALA A 126 28.34 -3.96 16.97
N ASP A 127 28.86 -3.03 16.17
CA ASP A 127 29.09 -1.65 16.61
C ASP A 127 27.83 -0.79 16.37
N ALA A 128 27.90 0.50 16.71
CA ALA A 128 26.80 1.43 16.55
C ALA A 128 26.29 1.52 15.09
N SER A 129 27.18 1.40 14.09
CA SER A 129 26.81 1.50 12.68
C SER A 129 25.96 0.30 12.23
N TRP A 130 26.32 -0.90 12.69
CA TRP A 130 25.54 -2.11 12.42
C TRP A 130 24.21 -2.15 13.17
N LEU A 131 24.15 -1.58 14.38
CA LEU A 131 22.89 -1.42 15.11
C LEU A 131 21.94 -0.46 14.39
N LEU A 132 22.45 0.67 13.89
CA LEU A 132 21.65 1.61 13.10
C LEU A 132 21.17 0.99 11.78
N ALA A 133 22.03 0.23 11.09
CA ALA A 133 21.67 -0.52 9.89
C ALA A 133 20.57 -1.54 10.16
N LEU A 134 20.67 -2.29 11.27
CA LEU A 134 19.67 -3.25 11.71
C LEU A 134 18.32 -2.57 11.98
N VAL A 135 18.33 -1.47 12.73
CA VAL A 135 17.12 -0.70 13.04
C VAL A 135 16.46 -0.17 11.77
N ALA A 136 17.22 0.45 10.86
CA ALA A 136 16.68 0.93 9.58
C ALA A 136 16.07 -0.21 8.75
N ALA A 137 16.75 -1.35 8.64
CA ALA A 137 16.26 -2.51 7.92
C ALA A 137 14.96 -3.06 8.52
N VAL A 138 14.88 -3.23 9.85
CA VAL A 138 13.67 -3.70 10.54
C VAL A 138 12.50 -2.74 10.31
N LEU A 139 12.73 -1.43 10.43
CA LEU A 139 11.67 -0.43 10.28
C LEU A 139 11.09 -0.43 8.84
N PHE A 140 11.94 -0.42 7.81
CA PHE A 140 11.46 -0.40 6.42
C PHE A 140 10.89 -1.74 5.96
N LEU A 141 11.52 -2.87 6.31
CA LEU A 141 10.97 -4.18 5.97
C LEU A 141 9.66 -4.43 6.73
N GLY A 142 9.60 -4.08 8.01
CA GLY A 142 8.39 -4.17 8.82
C GLY A 142 7.26 -3.32 8.25
N PHE A 143 7.55 -2.09 7.82
CA PHE A 143 6.59 -1.24 7.12
C PHE A 143 6.11 -1.88 5.81
N GLY A 144 7.03 -2.29 4.94
CA GLY A 144 6.70 -2.88 3.64
C GLY A 144 5.88 -4.17 3.78
N THR A 145 6.29 -5.08 4.68
CA THR A 145 5.54 -6.30 5.00
C THR A 145 4.19 -5.98 5.62
N GLY A 146 4.10 -5.01 6.54
CA GLY A 146 2.84 -4.61 7.15
C GLY A 146 1.84 -4.08 6.14
N ILE A 147 2.27 -3.20 5.22
CA ILE A 147 1.42 -2.69 4.14
C ILE A 147 1.03 -3.82 3.18
N ALA A 148 1.96 -4.71 2.83
CA ALA A 148 1.66 -5.85 1.96
C ALA A 148 0.65 -6.83 2.58
N LEU A 149 0.75 -7.10 3.88
CA LEU A 149 -0.20 -7.95 4.61
C LEU A 149 -1.57 -7.28 4.77
N ILE A 150 -1.59 -5.97 5.05
CA ILE A 150 -2.84 -5.21 5.06
C ILE A 150 -3.45 -5.27 3.66
N ALA A 151 -2.68 -5.01 2.62
CA ALA A 151 -3.16 -5.14 1.25
C ALA A 151 -3.72 -6.55 1.02
N THR A 152 -2.93 -7.63 1.10
CA THR A 152 -3.43 -8.98 0.76
C THR A 152 -4.55 -9.49 1.67
N GLY A 153 -4.50 -9.19 2.97
CA GLY A 153 -5.52 -9.62 3.94
C GLY A 153 -6.82 -8.81 3.87
N TRP A 154 -6.76 -7.51 3.61
CA TRP A 154 -7.96 -6.67 3.40
C TRP A 154 -8.47 -6.67 1.96
N LEU A 155 -7.64 -7.02 0.97
CA LEU A 155 -8.02 -7.10 -0.44
C LEU A 155 -9.11 -8.14 -0.69
N GLY A 156 -9.31 -9.10 0.22
CA GLY A 156 -10.49 -9.99 0.20
C GLY A 156 -11.82 -9.28 0.45
N GLY A 157 -11.81 -8.02 0.89
CA GLY A 157 -13.01 -7.24 1.22
C GLY A 157 -13.19 -5.98 0.36
N LEU A 158 -12.24 -5.04 0.36
CA LEU A 158 -12.38 -3.73 -0.30
C LEU A 158 -11.00 -3.07 -0.56
N PRO A 159 -10.37 -3.24 -1.74
CA PRO A 159 -9.11 -2.57 -2.12
C PRO A 159 -9.19 -1.04 -1.94
N GLU A 160 -10.37 -0.50 -2.18
CA GLU A 160 -10.70 0.92 -2.14
C GLU A 160 -10.57 1.53 -0.74
N ALA A 161 -10.68 0.73 0.31
CA ALA A 161 -10.57 1.24 1.67
C ALA A 161 -9.18 1.83 1.95
N LEU A 162 -8.13 1.30 1.29
CA LEU A 162 -6.78 1.84 1.38
C LEU A 162 -6.64 3.23 0.75
N MET A 163 -7.55 3.63 -0.16
CA MET A 163 -7.59 5.00 -0.67
C MET A 163 -8.02 6.02 0.40
N PHE A 164 -8.58 5.57 1.51
CA PHE A 164 -9.01 6.43 2.62
C PHE A 164 -8.09 6.34 3.84
N GLY A 165 -7.17 5.37 3.87
CA GLY A 165 -6.19 5.18 4.93
C GLY A 165 -6.07 3.73 5.36
N VAL A 166 -5.47 3.51 6.53
CA VAL A 166 -5.34 2.18 7.15
C VAL A 166 -6.18 2.12 8.43
N PRO A 167 -6.63 0.95 8.89
CA PRO A 167 -7.34 0.85 10.16
C PRO A 167 -6.53 1.46 11.32
N ARG A 168 -7.20 2.16 12.24
CA ARG A 168 -6.55 2.85 13.36
C ARG A 168 -5.78 1.88 14.27
N SER A 169 -6.21 0.63 14.36
CA SER A 169 -5.51 -0.46 15.07
C SER A 169 -4.10 -0.73 14.53
N VAL A 170 -3.86 -0.49 13.24
CA VAL A 170 -2.56 -0.61 12.57
C VAL A 170 -1.95 0.75 12.23
N GLY A 171 -2.54 1.85 12.69
CA GLY A 171 -2.06 3.21 12.43
C GLY A 171 -0.64 3.48 12.95
N TRP A 172 -0.18 2.70 13.94
CA TRP A 172 1.21 2.74 14.41
C TRP A 172 2.22 2.40 13.30
N LEU A 173 1.82 1.60 12.30
CA LEU A 173 2.66 1.23 11.16
C LEU A 173 3.10 2.47 10.35
N LEU A 174 2.27 3.52 10.33
CA LEU A 174 2.56 4.77 9.63
C LEU A 174 3.71 5.58 10.27
N TRP A 175 4.10 5.27 11.50
CA TRP A 175 5.27 5.88 12.14
C TRP A 175 6.58 5.21 11.72
N LEU A 176 6.55 3.96 11.23
CA LEU A 176 7.77 3.23 10.87
C LEU A 176 8.60 3.93 9.77
N PRO A 177 8.01 4.49 8.70
CA PRO A 177 8.76 5.27 7.71
C PRO A 177 9.48 6.49 8.31
N VAL A 178 8.84 7.20 9.23
CA VAL A 178 9.40 8.39 9.88
C VAL A 178 10.59 7.99 10.75
N LEU A 179 10.43 6.97 11.59
CA LEU A 179 11.52 6.42 12.40
C LEU A 179 12.65 5.86 11.52
N GLY A 180 12.29 5.19 10.43
CA GLY A 180 13.23 4.62 9.46
C GLY A 180 14.08 5.70 8.78
N ALA A 181 13.47 6.82 8.40
CA ALA A 181 14.16 7.96 7.81
C ALA A 181 15.15 8.60 8.79
N MET A 182 14.76 8.76 10.06
CA MET A 182 15.69 9.23 11.10
C MET A 182 16.86 8.27 11.32
N ALA A 183 16.58 6.97 11.42
CA ALA A 183 17.61 5.94 11.55
C ALA A 183 18.56 5.94 10.34
N THR A 184 18.03 6.20 9.14
CA THR A 184 18.81 6.33 7.90
C THR A 184 19.74 7.52 7.94
N GLY A 185 19.27 8.68 8.40
CA GLY A 185 20.12 9.87 8.56
C GLY A 185 21.30 9.60 9.49
N ALA A 186 21.05 8.95 10.63
CA ALA A 186 22.12 8.54 11.56
C ALA A 186 23.07 7.50 10.94
N LEU A 187 22.53 6.53 10.19
CA LEU A 187 23.32 5.51 9.50
C LEU A 187 24.25 6.12 8.45
N VAL A 188 23.77 7.08 7.65
CA VAL A 188 24.60 7.79 6.66
C VAL A 188 25.80 8.46 7.33
N VAL A 189 25.57 9.18 8.44
CA VAL A 189 26.64 9.81 9.23
C VAL A 189 27.63 8.75 9.75
N ALA A 190 27.13 7.65 10.29
CA ALA A 190 27.98 6.56 10.80
C ALA A 190 28.84 5.92 9.69
N VAL A 191 28.28 5.72 8.49
CA VAL A 191 29.00 5.21 7.32
C VAL A 191 30.11 6.17 6.89
N LEU A 192 29.83 7.48 6.84
CA LEU A 192 30.84 8.49 6.51
C LEU A 192 31.98 8.47 7.53
N ILE A 193 31.67 8.41 8.83
CA ILE A 193 32.66 8.31 9.90
C ILE A 193 33.49 7.02 9.75
N ALA A 194 32.86 5.88 9.44
CA ALA A 194 33.54 4.61 9.26
C ALA A 194 34.53 4.64 8.09
N TRP A 195 34.19 5.31 6.98
CA TRP A 195 35.09 5.52 5.85
C TRP A 195 36.26 6.45 6.19
N VAL A 196 35.98 7.59 6.81
CA VAL A 196 37.02 8.58 7.18
C VAL A 196 38.01 7.98 8.18
N ARG A 197 37.51 7.30 9.21
CA ARG A 197 38.33 6.70 10.27
C ARG A 197 38.86 5.31 9.91
N ARG A 198 38.52 4.78 8.73
CA ARG A 198 38.84 3.42 8.27
C ARG A 198 38.49 2.35 9.31
N VAL A 199 37.38 2.53 10.01
CA VAL A 199 36.86 1.53 10.95
C VAL A 199 36.38 0.33 10.15
N ASP A 200 36.60 -0.87 10.68
CA ASP A 200 36.16 -2.15 10.08
C ASP A 200 36.91 -2.53 8.78
N THR A 201 36.50 -3.63 8.15
CA THR A 201 37.06 -4.07 6.86
C THR A 201 36.44 -3.30 5.69
N ALA A 202 37.12 -3.23 4.55
CA ALA A 202 36.59 -2.59 3.35
C ALA A 202 35.25 -3.21 2.90
N THR A 203 35.13 -4.53 2.98
CA THR A 203 33.89 -5.26 2.66
C THR A 203 32.74 -4.86 3.59
N ALA A 204 32.99 -4.73 4.89
CA ALA A 204 31.98 -4.30 5.86
C ALA A 204 31.49 -2.87 5.57
N ARG A 205 32.41 -1.95 5.27
CA ARG A 205 32.07 -0.57 4.91
C ARG A 205 31.26 -0.50 3.61
N LEU A 206 31.66 -1.25 2.57
CA LEU A 206 30.90 -1.32 1.31
C LEU A 206 29.48 -1.84 1.53
N HIS A 207 29.32 -2.87 2.36
CA HIS A 207 28.00 -3.42 2.68
C HIS A 207 27.13 -2.40 3.43
N LEU A 208 27.67 -1.74 4.46
CA LEU A 208 26.98 -0.67 5.18
C LEU A 208 26.59 0.51 4.26
N THR A 209 27.47 0.88 3.33
CA THR A 209 27.15 1.89 2.29
C THR A 209 25.99 1.43 1.43
N GLY A 210 25.95 0.16 1.00
CA GLY A 210 24.83 -0.41 0.25
C GLY A 210 23.51 -0.31 1.01
N ILE A 211 23.50 -0.67 2.29
CA ILE A 211 22.31 -0.55 3.17
C ILE A 211 21.89 0.91 3.30
N ALA A 212 22.82 1.83 3.54
CA ALA A 212 22.53 3.26 3.70
C ALA A 212 21.93 3.86 2.43
N VAL A 213 22.45 3.51 1.25
CA VAL A 213 21.90 3.93 -0.05
C VAL A 213 20.49 3.37 -0.25
N ALA A 214 20.29 2.07 -0.02
CA ALA A 214 18.98 1.43 -0.14
C ALA A 214 17.94 2.08 0.80
N ALA A 215 18.29 2.29 2.07
CA ALA A 215 17.44 2.95 3.05
C ALA A 215 17.12 4.41 2.68
N SER A 216 18.10 5.13 2.11
CA SER A 216 17.92 6.51 1.64
C SER A 216 16.97 6.57 0.44
N LEU A 217 17.10 5.64 -0.51
CA LEU A 217 16.19 5.53 -1.65
C LEU A 217 14.76 5.20 -1.22
N VAL A 218 14.59 4.24 -0.31
CA VAL A 218 13.27 3.93 0.26
C VAL A 218 12.68 5.15 0.98
N SER A 219 13.48 5.84 1.80
CA SER A 219 13.05 7.07 2.48
C SER A 219 12.62 8.15 1.49
N TRP A 220 13.39 8.35 0.41
CA TRP A 220 13.08 9.31 -0.63
C TRP A 220 11.76 8.99 -1.33
N VAL A 221 11.55 7.73 -1.75
CA VAL A 221 10.27 7.29 -2.34
C VAL A 221 9.12 7.52 -1.35
N LEU A 222 9.26 7.10 -0.10
CA LEU A 222 8.19 7.28 0.89
C LEU A 222 7.89 8.76 1.18
N LEU A 223 8.90 9.63 1.11
CA LEU A 223 8.74 11.08 1.22
C LEU A 223 8.02 11.67 0.00
N THR A 224 8.38 11.27 -1.23
CA THR A 224 7.74 11.77 -2.46
C THR A 224 6.27 11.38 -2.52
N TYR A 225 5.94 10.20 -2.00
CA TYR A 225 4.56 9.75 -1.88
C TYR A 225 3.83 10.44 -0.72
N GLY A 226 4.50 11.08 0.24
CA GLY A 226 3.86 11.66 1.42
C GLY A 226 3.49 10.64 2.49
N ALA A 227 4.15 9.47 2.48
CA ALA A 227 4.05 8.48 3.56
C ALA A 227 4.85 8.91 4.80
N ILE A 228 5.85 9.79 4.61
CA ILE A 228 6.60 10.48 5.66
C ILE A 228 6.10 11.92 5.71
N GLY A 229 5.24 12.26 6.68
CA GLY A 229 4.67 13.61 6.83
C GLY A 229 3.53 13.69 7.83
#